data_AF-A0A8T4ETH7-F1
#
_entry.id   AF-A0A8T4ETH7-F1
#
_cell.length_a   1.000
_cell.length_b   1.000
_cell.length_c   1.000
_cell.angle_alpha   90.00
_cell.angle_beta   90.00
_cell.angle_gamma   90.00
#
_symmetry.space_group_name_H-M   'P 1'
#
loop_
_entity.id
_entity.type
_entity.pdbx_description
1 polymer ?
#
loop_
_entity_poly.entity_id
_entity_poly.type
_entity_poly.pdbx_seq_one_letter_code
_entity_poly.pdbx_strand_id
1 'polypeptide(L)'
;MAVVVLVGAVVLASILPPQFKAPDRIGIVAFGVALAAGLHLFGRIRVAADERGLTVVNALRTHRYEWAEVLGVSLYEGDPWPKLDLADGDTLGAMGIQGNEPERARRAIGELRALIHARGEAPE
;
A
#
# COMPACT_ATOMS: atom_id res chain seq x y z
N MET A 1 16.14 -0.11 1.86
CA MET A 1 16.14 -0.72 0.51
C MET A 1 16.11 0.31 -0.61
N ALA A 2 15.11 1.20 -0.70
CA ALA A 2 15.05 2.22 -1.78
C ALA A 2 16.32 3.11 -1.88
N VAL A 3 16.88 3.55 -0.74
CA VAL A 3 18.15 4.32 -0.70
C VAL A 3 19.33 3.51 -1.24
N VAL A 4 19.40 2.21 -0.93
CA VAL A 4 20.48 1.32 -1.42
C VAL A 4 20.40 1.14 -2.93
N VAL A 5 19.19 1.00 -3.49
CA VAL A 5 18.98 0.89 -4.93
C VAL A 5 19.37 2.19 -5.64
N LEU A 6 19.01 3.34 -5.09
CA LEU A 6 19.39 4.65 -5.64
C LEU A 6 20.92 4.84 -5.63
N VAL A 7 21.56 4.55 -4.50
CA VAL A 7 23.03 4.63 -4.37
C VAL A 7 23.71 3.67 -5.33
N GLY A 8 23.24 2.43 -5.43
CA GLY A 8 23.77 1.44 -6.37
C GLY A 8 23.66 1.88 -7.83
N ALA A 9 22.54 2.48 -8.23
CA ALA A 9 22.36 3.01 -9.59
C ALA A 9 23.29 4.18 -9.90
N VAL A 10 23.49 5.10 -8.93
CA VAL A 10 24.43 6.23 -9.08
C VAL A 10 25.89 5.74 -9.15
N VAL A 11 26.25 4.76 -8.32
CA VAL A 11 27.58 4.14 -8.34
C VAL A 11 27.82 3.44 -9.68
N LEU A 12 26.86 2.66 -10.18
CA LEU A 12 26.96 2.00 -11.48
C LEU A 12 27.13 3.02 -12.61
N ALA A 13 26.32 4.10 -12.62
CA ALA A 13 26.44 5.17 -13.61
C ALA A 13 27.80 5.88 -13.58
N SER A 14 28.47 5.91 -12.42
CA SER A 14 29.78 6.55 -12.22
C SER A 14 30.96 5.68 -12.68
N ILE A 15 30.82 4.35 -12.61
CA ILE A 15 31.86 3.39 -13.03
C ILE A 15 31.71 3.01 -14.51
N LEU A 16 30.64 3.45 -15.17
CA LEU A 16 30.36 3.15 -16.57
C LEU A 16 31.51 3.62 -17.48
N PRO A 17 32.09 2.72 -18.30
CA PRO A 17 33.25 3.04 -19.13
C PRO A 17 32.93 4.16 -20.13
N PRO A 18 33.95 4.94 -20.56
CA PRO A 18 33.75 6.19 -21.30
C PRO A 18 33.10 6.03 -22.68
N GLN A 19 32.99 4.80 -23.21
CA GLN A 19 32.19 4.51 -24.40
C GLN A 19 30.69 4.78 -24.23
N PHE A 20 30.18 4.80 -22.99
CA PHE A 20 28.80 5.17 -22.69
C PHE A 20 28.66 6.69 -22.63
N LYS A 21 27.73 7.21 -23.43
CA LYS A 21 27.53 8.65 -23.58
C LYS A 21 26.65 9.19 -22.45
N ALA A 22 26.60 10.52 -22.31
CA ALA A 22 25.72 11.21 -21.37
C ALA A 22 24.26 10.66 -21.31
N PRO A 23 23.58 10.34 -22.43
CA PRO A 23 22.23 9.76 -22.38
C PRO A 23 22.16 8.40 -21.66
N ASP A 24 23.15 7.53 -21.80
CA ASP A 24 23.13 6.20 -21.18
C ASP A 24 23.24 6.30 -19.65
N ARG A 25 24.08 7.23 -19.17
CA ARG A 25 24.23 7.51 -17.74
C ARG A 25 22.98 8.13 -17.14
N ILE A 26 22.33 9.05 -17.86
CA ILE A 26 21.04 9.63 -17.46
C ILE A 26 19.98 8.53 -17.40
N GLY A 27 19.96 7.62 -18.38
CA GLY A 27 19.05 6.47 -18.41
C GLY A 27 19.18 5.56 -17.19
N ILE A 28 20.40 5.23 -16.77
CA ILE A 28 20.65 4.40 -15.58
C ILE A 28 20.20 5.10 -14.30
N VAL A 29 20.49 6.39 -14.15
CA VAL A 29 20.04 7.15 -12.98
C VAL A 29 18.52 7.27 -12.96
N ALA A 30 17.89 7.59 -14.09
CA ALA A 30 16.44 7.69 -14.21
C ALA A 30 15.76 6.35 -13.89
N PHE A 31 16.30 5.23 -14.39
CA PHE A 31 15.81 3.89 -14.06
C PHE A 31 15.98 3.55 -12.58
N GLY A 32 17.13 3.88 -11.99
CA GLY A 32 17.37 3.72 -10.55
C GLY A 32 16.39 4.53 -9.68
N VAL A 33 16.10 5.77 -10.08
CA VAL A 33 15.09 6.63 -9.44
C VAL A 33 13.70 6.01 -9.58
N ALA A 34 13.32 5.55 -10.78
CA ALA A 34 12.03 4.91 -11.01
C ALA A 34 11.85 3.63 -10.16
N LEU A 35 12.89 2.79 -10.09
CA LEU A 35 12.90 1.62 -9.21
C LEU A 35 12.79 2.03 -7.74
N ALA A 36 13.60 2.99 -7.28
CA ALA A 36 13.56 3.46 -5.90
C ALA A 36 12.19 4.05 -5.54
N ALA A 37 11.56 4.80 -6.44
CA ALA A 37 10.22 5.32 -6.29
C ALA A 37 9.19 4.19 -6.18
N GLY A 38 9.24 3.18 -7.06
CA GLY A 38 8.37 2.01 -6.98
C GLY A 38 8.53 1.24 -5.66
N LEU A 39 9.77 0.94 -5.26
CA LEU A 39 10.08 0.29 -3.99
C LEU A 39 9.59 1.09 -2.78
N HIS A 40 9.74 2.41 -2.81
CA HIS A 40 9.22 3.29 -1.77
C HIS A 40 7.68 3.25 -1.72
N LEU A 41 7.04 3.22 -2.88
CA LEU A 41 5.59 3.11 -3.02
C LEU A 41 5.06 1.83 -2.37
N PHE A 42 5.67 0.69 -2.69
CA PHE A 42 5.30 -0.60 -2.11
C PHE A 42 5.52 -0.66 -0.60
N GLY A 43 6.62 -0.08 -0.11
CA GLY A 43 6.89 0.01 1.33
C GLY A 43 5.93 0.92 2.11
N ARG A 44 5.21 1.80 1.42
CA ARG A 44 4.21 2.70 2.02
C ARG A 44 2.85 2.04 2.21
N ILE A 45 2.57 0.95 1.51
CA ILE A 45 1.26 0.29 1.55
C ILE A 45 1.03 -0.26 2.96
N ARG A 46 0.00 0.26 3.63
CA ARG A 46 -0.37 -0.15 4.98
C ARG A 46 -1.84 0.13 5.24
N VAL A 47 -2.46 -0.70 6.05
CA VAL A 47 -3.78 -0.45 6.64
C VAL A 47 -3.56 -0.28 8.13
N ALA A 48 -3.98 0.85 8.69
CA ALA A 48 -3.85 1.15 10.10
C ALA A 48 -5.22 1.51 10.66
N ALA A 49 -5.68 0.73 11.63
CA ALA A 49 -6.85 1.05 12.44
C ALA A 49 -6.39 1.85 13.68
N ASP A 50 -7.03 2.99 13.91
CA ASP A 50 -6.76 3.89 15.03
C ASP A 50 -8.06 4.13 15.81
N GLU A 51 -7.98 4.77 16.97
CA GLU A 51 -9.14 4.99 17.84
C GLU A 51 -10.24 5.80 17.17
N ARG A 52 -9.87 6.72 16.27
CA ARG A 52 -10.77 7.61 15.53
C ARG A 52 -11.32 6.99 14.25
N GLY A 53 -10.57 6.08 13.61
CA GLY A 53 -11.00 5.54 12.32
C GLY A 53 -9.97 4.64 11.65
N LEU A 54 -10.15 4.44 10.35
CA LEU A 54 -9.35 3.57 9.50
C LEU A 54 -8.53 4.38 8.49
N THR A 55 -7.22 4.20 8.49
CA THR A 55 -6.31 4.77 7.49
C THR A 55 -5.83 3.69 6.54
N VAL A 56 -6.19 3.83 5.26
CA VAL A 56 -5.80 2.93 4.18
C VAL A 56 -4.80 3.65 3.28
N VAL A 57 -3.55 3.22 3.33
CA VAL A 57 -2.50 3.65 2.42
C VAL A 57 -2.34 2.59 1.34
N ASN A 58 -2.85 2.91 0.15
CA ASN A 58 -2.59 2.17 -1.07
C ASN A 58 -1.37 2.74 -1.79
N ALA A 59 -0.88 2.04 -2.82
CA ALA A 59 0.33 2.41 -3.54
C ALA A 59 0.35 3.90 -3.90
N LEU A 60 -0.69 4.41 -4.56
CA LEU A 60 -0.73 5.81 -5.04
C LEU A 60 -1.60 6.76 -4.21
N ARG A 61 -2.40 6.24 -3.26
CA ARG A 61 -3.39 7.06 -2.54
C ARG A 61 -3.45 6.70 -1.07
N THR A 62 -3.61 7.72 -0.25
CA THR A 62 -3.88 7.58 1.18
C THR A 62 -5.29 8.07 1.45
N HIS A 63 -6.11 7.20 2.03
CA HIS A 63 -7.47 7.51 2.43
C HIS A 63 -7.60 7.32 3.94
N ARG A 64 -8.33 8.22 4.58
CA ARG A 64 -8.66 8.15 6.01
C ARG A 64 -10.17 8.24 6.12
N TYR A 65 -10.76 7.28 6.81
CA TYR A 65 -12.19 7.17 7.06
C TYR A 65 -12.42 7.12 8.56
N GLU A 66 -13.48 7.74 9.02
CA GLU A 66 -13.99 7.55 10.38
C GLU A 66 -14.71 6.19 10.47
N TRP A 67 -14.83 5.61 11.67
CA TRP A 67 -15.45 4.29 11.85
C TRP A 67 -16.88 4.21 11.29
N ALA A 68 -17.65 5.30 11.40
CA ALA A 68 -19.01 5.38 10.87
C ALA A 68 -19.09 5.33 9.33
N GLU A 69 -18.00 5.66 8.63
CA GLU A 69 -17.95 5.60 7.17
C GLU A 69 -17.64 4.18 6.67
N VAL A 70 -17.10 3.29 7.52
CA VAL A 70 -16.71 1.94 7.16
C VAL A 70 -17.78 0.96 7.63
N LEU A 71 -18.60 0.48 6.70
CA LEU A 71 -19.70 -0.43 7.00
C LEU A 71 -19.22 -1.88 7.15
N GLY A 72 -18.19 -2.27 6.40
CA GLY A 72 -17.79 -3.66 6.35
C GLY A 72 -16.47 -3.91 5.63
N VAL A 73 -16.05 -5.17 5.69
CA VAL A 73 -14.90 -5.67 4.96
C VAL A 73 -15.23 -7.04 4.35
N SER A 74 -14.93 -7.15 3.05
CA SER A 74 -15.27 -8.28 2.20
C SER A 74 -14.03 -8.73 1.42
N LEU A 75 -13.72 -10.03 1.41
CA LEU A 75 -12.67 -10.63 0.58
C LEU A 75 -13.27 -11.83 -0.15
N TYR A 76 -13.34 -11.74 -1.48
CA TYR A 76 -13.79 -12.84 -2.32
C TYR A 76 -12.64 -13.75 -2.72
N GLU A 77 -12.95 -15.01 -3.00
CA GLU A 77 -11.95 -15.97 -3.47
C GLU A 77 -11.43 -15.54 -4.86
N GLY A 78 -10.11 -15.37 -4.97
CA GLY A 78 -9.46 -14.84 -6.17
C GLY A 78 -9.21 -13.32 -6.17
N ASP A 79 -9.75 -12.57 -5.20
CA ASP A 79 -9.39 -11.15 -5.06
C ASP A 79 -7.97 -11.02 -4.48
N PRO A 80 -7.12 -10.17 -5.06
CA PRO A 80 -5.74 -9.98 -4.59
C PRO A 80 -5.64 -9.25 -3.24
N TRP A 81 -6.69 -8.54 -2.82
CA TRP A 81 -6.80 -7.83 -1.56
C TRP A 81 -8.27 -7.65 -1.13
N PRO A 82 -8.55 -7.50 0.18
CA PRO A 82 -9.90 -7.24 0.67
C PRO A 82 -10.38 -5.86 0.24
N LYS A 83 -11.70 -5.70 0.17
CA LYS A 83 -12.40 -4.45 -0.12
C LYS A 83 -13.18 -4.02 1.12
N LEU A 84 -13.15 -2.71 1.38
CA LEU A 84 -13.91 -2.05 2.43
C LEU A 84 -15.17 -1.49 1.81
N ASP A 85 -16.29 -1.77 2.45
CA ASP A 85 -17.61 -1.27 2.05
C ASP A 85 -17.84 0.06 2.79
N LEU A 86 -18.00 1.14 2.02
CA LEU A 86 -18.13 2.49 2.57
C LEU A 86 -19.59 2.96 2.58
N ALA A 87 -19.90 3.88 3.49
CA ALA A 87 -21.27 4.41 3.67
C ALA A 87 -21.79 5.23 2.49
N ASP A 88 -20.89 5.72 1.62
CA ASP A 88 -21.21 6.41 0.37
C ASP A 88 -21.61 5.44 -0.77
N GLY A 89 -21.51 4.12 -0.53
CA GLY A 89 -21.79 3.07 -1.50
C GLY A 89 -20.57 2.68 -2.35
N ASP A 90 -19.42 3.32 -2.15
CA ASP A 90 -18.18 2.93 -2.81
C ASP A 90 -17.50 1.76 -2.10
N THR A 91 -16.63 1.07 -2.84
CA THR A 91 -15.77 0.02 -2.28
C THR A 91 -14.31 0.40 -2.46
N LEU A 92 -13.55 0.30 -1.38
CA LEU A 92 -12.12 0.63 -1.39
C LEU A 92 -11.28 -0.62 -1.16
N GLY A 93 -10.43 -0.96 -2.14
CA GLY A 93 -9.42 -2.01 -1.95
C GLY A 93 -8.42 -1.64 -0.86
N ALA A 94 -8.23 -2.52 0.12
CA ALA A 94 -7.28 -2.38 1.20
C ALA A 94 -6.01 -3.19 0.89
N MET A 95 -5.17 -2.66 0.00
CA MET A 95 -3.98 -3.34 -0.54
C MET A 95 -2.92 -3.69 0.52
N GLY A 96 -3.00 -3.08 1.71
CA GLY A 96 -2.13 -3.42 2.84
C GLY A 96 -2.42 -4.79 3.46
N ILE A 97 -3.54 -5.43 3.13
CA ILE A 97 -3.84 -6.81 3.52
C ILE A 97 -3.68 -7.69 2.28
N GLN A 98 -2.73 -8.62 2.30
CA GLN A 98 -2.46 -9.48 1.16
C GLN A 98 -3.45 -10.64 1.09
N GLY A 99 -4.23 -10.74 0.00
CA GLY A 99 -5.16 -11.85 -0.24
C GLY A 99 -4.46 -13.20 -0.49
N ASN A 100 -3.21 -13.17 -0.95
CA ASN A 100 -2.41 -14.37 -1.21
C ASN A 100 -2.02 -15.15 0.06
N GLU A 101 -2.17 -14.54 1.24
CA GLU A 101 -1.97 -15.19 2.54
C GLU A 101 -3.32 -15.39 3.24
N PRO A 102 -4.08 -16.45 2.93
CA PRO A 102 -5.47 -16.59 3.36
C PRO A 102 -5.63 -16.63 4.88
N GLU A 103 -4.70 -17.23 5.62
CA GLU A 103 -4.76 -17.25 7.08
C GLU A 103 -4.51 -15.88 7.72
N ARG A 104 -3.60 -15.09 7.16
CA ARG A 104 -3.26 -13.76 7.66
C ARG A 104 -4.35 -12.77 7.28
N ALA A 105 -4.86 -12.87 6.05
CA ALA A 105 -5.98 -12.08 5.57
C ALA A 105 -7.22 -12.32 6.42
N ARG A 106 -7.60 -13.59 6.68
CA ARG A 106 -8.77 -13.91 7.52
C ARG A 106 -8.65 -13.35 8.93
N ARG A 107 -7.47 -13.43 9.56
CA ARG A 107 -7.21 -12.83 10.88
C ARG A 107 -7.37 -11.32 10.86
N ALA A 108 -6.71 -10.64 9.93
CA ALA A 108 -6.79 -9.18 9.81
C ALA A 108 -8.21 -8.69 9.50
N ILE A 109 -8.94 -9.40 8.63
CA ILE A 109 -10.35 -9.13 8.32
C ILE A 109 -11.23 -9.35 9.54
N GLY A 110 -10.99 -10.41 10.31
CA GLY A 110 -11.73 -10.69 11.54
C GLY A 110 -11.53 -9.62 12.61
N GLU A 111 -10.27 -9.21 12.84
CA GLU A 111 -9.93 -8.09 13.74
C GLU A 111 -10.57 -6.79 13.28
N LEU A 112 -10.50 -6.49 11.98
CA LEU A 112 -11.09 -5.28 11.43
C LEU A 112 -12.62 -5.29 11.55
N ARG A 113 -13.27 -6.42 11.29
CA ARG A 113 -14.72 -6.58 11.47
C ARG A 113 -15.14 -6.41 12.93
N ALA A 114 -14.36 -6.93 13.87
CA ALA A 114 -14.61 -6.72 15.30
C ALA A 114 -14.50 -5.24 15.69
N LEU A 115 -13.51 -4.52 15.15
CA LEU A 115 -13.36 -3.08 15.38
C LEU A 115 -14.49 -2.26 14.74
N ILE A 116 -14.91 -2.63 13.52
CA ILE A 116 -16.05 -2.00 12.84
C ILE A 116 -17.32 -2.20 13.69
N HIS A 117 -17.60 -3.40 14.18
CA HIS A 117 -18.76 -3.60 15.06
C HIS A 117 -18.65 -2.81 16.37
N ALA A 118 -17.47 -2.82 17.01
CA ALA A 118 -17.28 -2.16 18.29
C ALA A 118 -17.31 -0.62 18.22
N ARG A 119 -17.00 -0.02 17.06
CA ARG A 119 -16.82 1.43 16.90
C ARG A 119 -17.67 2.09 15.81
N GLY A 120 -18.28 1.29 14.93
CA GLY A 120 -19.13 1.74 13.82
C GLY A 120 -20.62 1.75 14.17
N GLU A 121 -21.07 0.93 15.12
CA GLU A 121 -22.40 1.09 15.71
C GLU A 121 -22.37 2.25 16.70
N ALA A 122 -23.07 3.35 16.37
CA ALA A 122 -23.32 4.42 17.32
C ALA A 122 -23.99 3.81 18.58
N PRO A 123 -23.58 4.19 19.80
CA PRO A 123 -24.30 3.77 21.00
C PRO A 123 -25.72 4.36 20.93
N GLU A 124 -26.74 3.50 21.00
CA GLU A 124 -28.13 3.95 21.21
C GLU A 124 -28.29 4.67 22.55
#